data_AF-A0A0H5Q1E4-F1
#
_entry.id   AF-A0A0H5Q1E4-F1
#
_cell.length_a   1.000
_cell.length_b   1.000
_cell.length_c   1.000
_cell.angle_alpha   90.00
_cell.angle_beta   90.00
_cell.angle_gamma   90.00
#
_symmetry.space_group_name_H-M   'P 1'
#
loop_
_entity.id
_entity.type
_entity.pdbx_description
1 polymer ?
#
loop_
_entity_poly.entity_id
_entity_poly.type
_entity_poly.pdbx_seq_one_letter_code
_entity_poly.pdbx_strand_id
1 'polypeptide(L)'
;MLVCMASIRGVDDLPDSALDSFPPTVRRAFADYSRAGAALRMYRRRGWNDSAVRFQRDRAAAALKVALDDWQFNEENPALF
;
A
#
# COMPACT_ATOMS: atom_id res chain seq x y z
N MET A 1 -18.18 -6.66 -14.16
CA MET A 1 -18.19 -6.57 -12.68
C MET A 1 -17.16 -7.58 -12.18
N LEU A 2 -15.89 -7.16 -12.12
CA LEU A 2 -14.77 -8.05 -11.78
C LEU A 2 -14.54 -7.93 -10.28
N VAL A 3 -15.01 -8.93 -9.54
CA VAL A 3 -14.73 -9.10 -8.12
C VAL A 3 -13.23 -9.35 -8.00
N CYS A 4 -12.48 -8.33 -7.58
CA CYS A 4 -11.09 -8.47 -7.15
C CYS A 4 -11.08 -9.36 -5.91
N MET A 5 -10.99 -10.68 -6.09
CA MET A 5 -10.58 -11.59 -5.04
C MET A 5 -9.25 -11.06 -4.50
N ALA A 6 -9.27 -10.57 -3.26
CA ALA A 6 -8.08 -10.22 -2.51
C ALA A 6 -7.17 -11.45 -2.47
N SER A 7 -6.16 -11.47 -3.34
CA SER A 7 -5.16 -12.52 -3.39
C SER A 7 -4.48 -12.58 -2.02
N ILE A 8 -4.38 -13.79 -1.46
CA ILE A 8 -3.70 -14.13 -0.21
C ILE A 8 -2.21 -13.66 -0.23
N ARG A 9 -1.70 -13.21 -1.39
CA ARG A 9 -0.34 -12.68 -1.60
C ARG A 9 -0.17 -11.19 -1.32
N GLY A 10 -1.23 -10.49 -0.95
CA GLY A 10 -1.15 -9.13 -0.42
C GLY A 10 -0.87 -8.05 -1.48
N VAL A 11 -0.93 -6.81 -1.00
CA VAL A 11 -0.73 -5.56 -1.74
C VAL A 11 0.58 -5.55 -2.57
N ASP A 12 1.59 -6.33 -2.18
CA ASP A 12 2.89 -6.43 -2.87
C ASP A 12 2.82 -7.00 -4.31
N ASP A 13 1.76 -7.74 -4.68
CA ASP A 13 1.62 -8.41 -6.00
C ASP A 13 0.73 -7.63 -6.98
N LEU A 14 0.33 -6.40 -6.64
CA LEU A 14 -0.51 -5.57 -7.50
C LEU A 14 0.31 -5.10 -8.74
N PRO A 15 -0.18 -5.30 -9.97
CA PRO A 15 0.53 -4.82 -11.15
C PRO A 15 0.54 -3.29 -11.18
N ASP A 16 1.66 -2.70 -11.63
CA ASP A 16 1.82 -1.24 -11.71
C ASP A 16 0.69 -0.57 -12.49
N SER A 17 0.18 -1.23 -13.54
CA SER A 17 -0.94 -0.75 -14.34
C SER A 17 -2.26 -0.64 -13.56
N ALA A 18 -2.44 -1.43 -12.50
CA ALA A 18 -3.60 -1.31 -11.61
C ALA A 18 -3.44 -0.13 -10.64
N LEU A 19 -2.22 0.35 -10.40
CA LEU A 19 -1.95 1.53 -9.57
C LEU A 19 -2.25 2.83 -10.33
N ASP A 20 -2.15 2.82 -11.65
CA ASP A 20 -2.38 4.01 -12.48
C ASP A 20 -3.83 4.52 -12.43
N SER A 21 -4.80 3.67 -12.10
CA SER A 21 -6.19 4.06 -11.88
C SER A 21 -6.45 4.72 -10.52
N PHE A 22 -5.53 4.57 -9.56
CA PHE A 22 -5.69 5.16 -8.23
C PHE A 22 -5.25 6.63 -8.19
N PRO A 23 -5.81 7.43 -7.26
CA PRO A 23 -5.40 8.81 -7.09
C PRO A 23 -3.93 8.91 -6.65
N PRO A 24 -3.26 10.06 -6.91
CA PRO A 24 -1.85 10.25 -6.57
C PRO A 24 -1.50 10.00 -5.09
N THR A 25 -2.44 10.26 -4.18
CA THR A 25 -2.30 10.04 -2.73
C THR A 25 -2.15 8.55 -2.39
N VAL A 26 -3.03 7.70 -2.95
CA VAL A 26 -2.99 6.25 -2.77
C VAL A 26 -1.75 5.66 -3.44
N ARG A 27 -1.42 6.11 -4.66
CA ARG A 27 -0.21 5.67 -5.37
C ARG A 27 1.07 5.95 -4.57
N ARG A 28 1.17 7.14 -3.97
CA ARG A 28 2.31 7.51 -3.13
C ARG A 28 2.39 6.63 -1.87
N ALA A 29 1.26 6.42 -1.19
CA ALA A 29 1.22 5.57 -0.01
C ALA A 29 1.61 4.12 -0.32
N PHE A 30 1.19 3.60 -1.49
CA PHE A 30 1.57 2.28 -1.97
C PHE A 30 3.06 2.19 -2.28
N ALA A 31 3.63 3.20 -2.94
CA ALA A 31 5.07 3.25 -3.22
C ALA A 31 5.91 3.25 -1.93
N ASP A 32 5.47 3.99 -0.91
CA ASP A 32 6.13 4.03 0.40
C ASP A 32 6.05 2.67 1.11
N TYR A 33 4.87 2.01 1.08
CA TYR A 33 4.69 0.65 1.59
C TYR A 33 5.61 -0.37 0.89
N SER A 34 5.64 -0.34 -0.44
CA SER A 34 6.45 -1.25 -1.27
C SER A 34 7.94 -1.08 -1.02
N ARG A 35 8.41 0.18 -0.89
CA ARG A 35 9.80 0.50 -0.56
C ARG A 35 10.18 -0.04 0.82
N ALA A 36 9.32 0.12 1.83
CA ALA A 36 9.56 -0.43 3.17
C ALA A 36 9.56 -1.97 3.15
N GLY A 37 8.69 -2.60 2.36
CA GLY A 37 8.69 -4.05 2.13
C GLY A 37 9.99 -4.54 1.49
N ALA A 38 10.49 -3.86 0.45
CA ALA A 38 11.76 -4.18 -0.19
C ALA A 38 12.95 -4.04 0.77
N ALA A 39 13.00 -2.96 1.55
CA ALA A 39 14.01 -2.75 2.57
C ALA A 39 13.98 -3.89 3.61
N LEU A 40 12.80 -4.28 4.08
CA LEU A 40 12.64 -5.37 5.04
C LEU A 40 13.17 -6.71 4.49
N ARG A 41 12.86 -7.03 3.22
CA ARG A 41 13.38 -8.22 2.54
C ARG A 41 14.91 -8.20 2.47
N MET A 42 15.51 -7.03 2.18
CA MET A 42 16.95 -6.86 2.13
C MET A 42 17.61 -7.05 3.50
N TYR A 43 17.05 -6.44 4.55
CA TYR A 43 17.56 -6.55 5.93
C TYR A 43 17.54 -7.99 6.43
N ARG A 44 16.42 -8.70 6.20
CA ARG A 44 16.29 -10.12 6.56
C ARG A 44 17.29 -11.00 5.83
N ARG A 45 17.50 -10.77 4.53
CA ARG A 45 18.50 -11.53 3.74
C ARG A 45 19.93 -11.32 4.25
N ARG A 46 20.23 -10.16 4.84
CA ARG A 46 21.56 -9.84 5.38
C ARG A 46 21.73 -10.16 6.86
N GLY A 47 20.67 -10.63 7.54
CA GLY A 47 20.70 -10.88 8.99
C GLY A 47 20.87 -9.60 9.83
N TRP A 48 20.54 -8.42 9.26
CA TRP A 48 20.60 -7.16 9.99
C TRP A 48 19.40 -7.00 10.91
N ASN A 49 19.54 -6.20 11.97
CA ASN A 49 18.40 -5.86 12.85
C ASN A 49 17.31 -5.17 12.03
N ASP A 50 16.15 -5.82 11.91
CA ASP A 50 15.04 -5.37 11.07
C ASP A 50 13.95 -4.59 11.83
N SER A 51 14.12 -4.36 13.14
CA SER A 51 13.10 -3.75 14.02
C SER A 51 12.61 -2.39 13.52
N ALA A 52 13.54 -1.49 13.18
CA ALA A 52 13.21 -0.16 12.68
C ALA A 52 12.50 -0.21 11.31
N VAL A 53 12.91 -1.14 10.45
CA VAL A 53 12.33 -1.31 9.11
C VAL A 53 10.93 -1.93 9.20
N ARG A 54 10.69 -2.84 10.16
CA ARG A 54 9.35 -3.37 10.47
C ARG A 54 8.42 -2.25 10.92
N PHE A 55 8.85 -1.44 11.90
CA PHE A 55 8.07 -0.30 12.36
C PHE A 55 7.75 0.68 11.22
N GLN A 56 8.72 0.96 10.33
CA GLN A 56 8.49 1.80 9.16
C GLN A 56 7.48 1.19 8.19
N ARG A 57 7.54 -0.13 7.97
CA ARG A 57 6.58 -0.85 7.12
C ARG A 57 5.17 -0.81 7.73
N ASP A 58 5.05 -0.99 9.04
CA ASP A 58 3.76 -0.95 9.75
C ASP A 58 3.14 0.45 9.67
N ARG A 59 3.95 1.51 9.82
CA ARG A 59 3.51 2.90 9.60
C ARG A 59 3.03 3.14 8.17
N ALA A 60 3.76 2.63 7.18
CA ALA A 60 3.38 2.75 5.77
C ALA A 60 2.09 1.97 5.45
N ALA A 61 1.89 0.81 6.08
CA ALA A 61 0.64 0.04 5.96
C ALA A 61 -0.56 0.81 6.53
N ALA A 62 -0.41 1.44 7.70
CA ALA A 62 -1.45 2.26 8.28
C ALA A 62 -1.79 3.46 7.39
N ALA A 63 -0.78 4.14 6.85
CA ALA A 63 -0.97 5.27 5.93
C ALA A 63 -1.67 4.86 4.63
N LEU A 64 -1.29 3.71 4.06
CA LEU A 64 -1.95 3.16 2.88
C LEU A 64 -3.41 2.82 3.15
N LYS A 65 -3.72 2.21 4.30
CA LYS A 65 -5.09 1.93 4.71
C LYS A 65 -5.93 3.21 4.75
N VAL A 66 -5.45 4.25 5.44
CA VAL A 66 -6.15 5.54 5.51
C VAL A 66 -6.38 6.12 4.12
N ALA A 67 -5.37 6.11 3.25
CA ALA A 67 -5.51 6.64 1.90
C ALA A 67 -6.55 5.87 1.06
N LEU A 68 -6.64 4.54 1.23
CA LEU A 68 -7.64 3.71 0.57
C LEU A 68 -9.04 3.95 1.12
N ASP A 69 -9.17 4.03 2.45
CA ASP A 69 -10.44 4.31 3.13
C ASP A 69 -10.97 5.70 2.71
N ASP A 70 -10.10 6.72 2.67
CA ASP A 70 -10.44 8.07 2.21
C ASP A 70 -10.85 8.10 0.72
N TRP A 71 -10.14 7.35 -0.12
CA TRP A 71 -10.47 7.27 -1.55
C TRP A 71 -11.82 6.59 -1.77
N GLN A 72 -12.06 5.45 -1.11
CA GLN A 72 -13.32 4.73 -1.17
C GLN A 72 -14.47 5.61 -0.65
N PHE A 73 -14.27 6.31 0.46
CA PHE A 73 -15.27 7.23 1.01
C PHE A 73 -15.64 8.34 0.02
N ASN A 74 -14.65 8.95 -0.65
CA ASN A 74 -14.88 9.99 -1.65
C ASN A 74 -15.54 9.46 -2.93
N GLU A 75 -15.27 8.22 -3.31
CA GLU A 75 -15.90 7.56 -4.46
C GLU A 75 -17.37 7.21 -4.17
N GLU A 76 -17.67 6.75 -2.95
CA GLU A 76 -19.03 6.44 -2.48
C GLU A 76 -19.85 7.70 -2.16
N ASN A 77 -19.18 8.78 -1.74
CA ASN A 77 -19.80 10.05 -1.33
C ASN A 77 -19.20 11.20 -2.14
N PRO A 78 -19.42 11.26 -3.47
CA PRO A 78 -18.96 12.38 -4.26
C PRO A 78 -19.55 13.67 -3.69
N ALA A 79 -18.69 14.66 -3.41
CA ALA A 79 -19.15 15.95 -2.93
C ALA A 79 -20.15 16.53 -3.94
N LEU A 80 -21.37 16.80 -3.47
CA LEU A 80 -22.47 17.36 -4.28
C LEU A 80 -22.25 18.86 -4.55
N PHE A 81 -21.04 19.30 -4.93
CA PHE A 81 -20.77 20.71 -5.25
C PHE A 81 -19.66 20.86 -6.30
#